data_AF-E8WUP6-F1
#
_entry.id   AF-E8WUP6-F1
#
_cell.length_a   1.000
_cell.length_b   1.000
_cell.length_c   1.000
_cell.angle_alpha   90.00
_cell.angle_beta   90.00
_cell.angle_gamma   90.00
#
_symmetry.space_group_name_H-M   'P 1'
#
loop_
_entity.id
_entity.type
_entity.pdbx_description
1 polymer ?
#
loop_
_entity_poly.entity_id
_entity_poly.type
_entity_poly.pdbx_seq_one_letter_code
_entity_poly.pdbx_strand_id
1 'polypeptide(L)'
;MKQKLLVLMALTMLAAATPVMAGDMANHGSKHATDPQCERDCALLIRECNNEVDSIQDRIKKLQTAINEKGATTYTRDELKILNKKLQEANETLRVLNRH
;
A
#
# COMPACT_ATOMS: atom_id res chain seq x y z
N MET A 1 23.34 7.78 61.91
CA MET A 1 23.60 8.33 60.56
C MET A 1 23.15 7.33 59.51
N LYS A 2 22.04 7.66 58.84
CA LYS A 2 21.72 7.37 57.43
C LYS A 2 21.90 5.93 56.94
N GLN A 3 20.87 5.11 57.21
CA GLN A 3 20.47 3.99 56.36
C GLN A 3 20.15 4.49 54.94
N LYS A 4 21.15 4.63 54.05
CA LYS A 4 20.94 4.74 52.60
C LYS A 4 22.18 4.22 51.87
N LEU A 5 22.40 2.92 51.94
CA LEU A 5 23.29 2.22 51.01
C LEU A 5 22.47 1.11 50.34
N LEU A 6 21.42 1.54 49.66
CA LEU A 6 20.54 0.68 48.89
C LEU A 6 20.57 1.19 47.45
N VAL A 7 20.73 0.25 46.53
CA VAL A 7 20.48 0.36 45.09
C VAL A 7 21.59 1.04 44.26
N LEU A 8 22.66 0.29 43.99
CA LEU A 8 23.57 0.56 42.88
C LEU A 8 24.28 -0.74 42.51
N MET A 9 23.59 -1.62 41.77
CA MET A 9 24.18 -2.63 40.87
C MET A 9 23.09 -3.59 40.40
N ALA A 10 22.51 -3.32 39.23
CA ALA A 10 21.97 -4.32 38.30
C ALA A 10 21.27 -3.60 37.15
N LEU A 11 22.03 -2.96 36.26
CA LEU A 11 21.48 -2.57 34.95
C LEU A 11 22.59 -2.58 33.89
N THR A 12 23.26 -3.72 33.75
CA THR A 12 24.22 -3.97 32.68
C THR A 12 23.93 -5.28 32.01
N MET A 13 22.77 -5.41 31.36
CA MET A 13 22.55 -6.36 30.25
C MET A 13 21.39 -5.87 29.39
N LEU A 14 21.68 -5.02 28.41
CA LEU A 14 20.90 -4.89 27.17
C LEU A 14 21.74 -4.16 26.10
N ALA A 15 22.89 -4.74 25.76
CA ALA A 15 23.74 -4.27 24.66
C ALA A 15 23.78 -5.34 23.56
N ALA A 16 22.63 -5.54 22.90
CA ALA A 16 22.54 -6.22 21.60
C ALA A 16 21.15 -5.97 20.99
N ALA A 17 20.84 -4.71 20.69
CA ALA A 17 19.85 -4.38 19.68
C ALA A 17 20.57 -3.48 18.68
N THR A 18 21.04 -4.10 17.61
CA THR A 18 21.55 -3.39 16.43
C THR A 18 20.45 -2.43 15.95
N PRO A 19 20.79 -1.21 15.50
CA PRO A 19 19.82 -0.37 14.80
C PRO A 19 19.58 -1.01 13.43
N VAL A 20 18.57 -1.87 13.34
CA VAL A 20 17.99 -2.28 12.06
C VAL A 20 16.73 -1.45 11.87
N MET A 21 16.77 -0.56 10.87
CA MET A 21 15.67 0.30 10.40
C MET A 21 15.25 1.45 11.33
N ALA A 22 16.00 2.55 11.32
CA ALA A 22 15.48 3.88 11.66
C ALA A 22 16.10 4.98 10.78
N GLY A 23 16.33 4.67 9.51
CA GLY A 23 16.97 5.56 8.54
C GLY A 23 16.06 6.61 7.90
N ASP A 24 14.73 6.42 7.85
CA ASP A 24 13.87 7.22 6.95
C ASP A 24 12.53 7.74 7.54
N MET A 25 12.36 7.83 8.87
CA MET A 25 11.07 8.31 9.44
C MET A 25 11.17 9.36 10.55
N ALA A 26 12.35 9.82 10.95
CA ALA A 26 12.49 10.77 12.06
C ALA A 26 12.53 12.26 11.66
N ASN A 27 12.38 12.61 10.37
CA ASN A 27 12.46 14.01 9.91
C ASN A 27 11.29 14.48 9.01
N HIS A 28 10.23 13.68 8.85
CA HIS A 28 9.03 14.11 8.11
C HIS A 28 7.95 14.75 9.01
N GLY A 29 8.34 15.19 10.20
CA GLY A 29 7.48 15.95 11.10
C GLY A 29 7.47 17.44 10.74
N SER A 30 6.43 17.88 10.03
CA SER A 30 5.85 19.23 10.20
C SER A 30 6.70 20.46 9.82
N LYS A 31 7.32 20.49 8.63
CA LYS A 31 7.85 21.75 8.03
C LYS A 31 7.39 22.07 6.59
N HIS A 32 6.53 21.26 5.97
CA HIS A 32 6.22 21.37 4.53
C HIS A 32 4.82 21.90 4.19
N ALA A 33 4.13 22.59 5.10
CA ALA A 33 2.77 23.10 4.82
C ALA A 33 2.71 24.28 3.82
N THR A 34 3.86 24.75 3.30
CA THR A 34 3.95 25.92 2.40
C THR A 34 5.04 25.79 1.34
N ASP A 35 5.48 24.57 1.02
CA ASP A 35 6.42 24.36 -0.09
C ASP A 35 5.65 24.10 -1.39
N PRO A 36 5.65 25.04 -2.36
CA PRO A 36 4.93 24.88 -3.62
C PRO A 36 5.45 23.70 -4.46
N GLN A 37 6.67 23.20 -4.19
CA GLN A 37 7.16 21.97 -4.82
C GLN A 37 6.44 20.74 -4.24
N CYS A 38 6.28 20.69 -2.92
CA CYS A 38 5.57 19.59 -2.24
C CYS A 38 4.09 19.51 -2.68
N GLU A 39 3.41 20.66 -2.82
CA GLU A 39 2.03 20.71 -3.32
C GLU A 39 1.91 20.17 -4.75
N ARG A 40 2.84 20.55 -5.63
CA ARG A 40 2.89 20.03 -7.01
C ARG A 40 3.11 18.53 -7.04
N ASP A 41 4.06 18.02 -6.26
CA ASP A 41 4.40 16.61 -6.24
C ASP A 41 3.24 15.77 -5.69
N CYS A 42 2.56 16.24 -4.64
CA CYS A 42 1.33 15.61 -4.14
C CYS A 42 0.21 15.62 -5.18
N ALA A 43 -0.01 16.73 -5.89
CA ALA A 43 -1.03 16.83 -6.93
C ALA A 43 -0.76 15.89 -8.11
N LEU A 44 0.50 15.75 -8.53
CA LEU A 44 0.90 14.80 -9.57
C LEU A 44 0.66 13.36 -9.12
N LEU A 45 1.01 13.02 -7.88
CA LEU A 45 0.78 11.70 -7.33
C LEU A 45 -0.72 11.34 -7.31
N ILE A 46 -1.57 12.25 -6.83
CA ILE A 46 -3.03 12.05 -6.81
C ILE A 46 -3.56 11.84 -8.23
N ARG A 47 -3.11 12.66 -9.19
CA ARG A 47 -3.52 12.52 -10.59
C ARG A 47 -3.14 11.14 -11.15
N GLU A 48 -1.93 10.67 -10.87
CA GLU A 48 -1.49 9.37 -11.34
C GLU A 48 -2.27 8.23 -10.69
N CYS A 49 -2.56 8.32 -9.38
CA CYS A 49 -3.43 7.36 -8.71
C CYS A 49 -4.83 7.31 -9.35
N ASN A 50 -5.41 8.45 -9.71
CA ASN A 50 -6.71 8.49 -10.39
C ASN A 50 -6.64 7.84 -11.78
N ASN A 51 -5.59 8.10 -12.57
CA ASN A 51 -5.39 7.47 -13.87
C ASN A 51 -5.29 5.94 -13.76
N GLU A 52 -4.57 5.44 -12.75
CA GLU A 52 -4.43 4.00 -12.50
C GLU A 52 -5.76 3.35 -12.08
N VAL A 53 -6.55 4.03 -11.24
CA VAL A 53 -7.90 3.57 -10.86
C VAL A 53 -8.81 3.46 -12.09
N ASP A 54 -8.81 4.45 -12.97
CA ASP A 54 -9.59 4.43 -14.21
C ASP A 54 -9.16 3.28 -15.14
N SER A 55 -7.86 3.05 -15.27
CA SER A 55 -7.28 1.92 -16.01
C SER A 55 -7.75 0.56 -15.46
N ILE A 56 -7.80 0.41 -14.13
CA ILE A 56 -8.31 -0.80 -13.47
C ILE A 56 -9.81 -1.00 -13.77
N GLN A 57 -10.62 0.06 -13.72
CA GLN A 57 -12.05 -0.03 -14.03
C GLN A 57 -12.29 -0.43 -15.49
N ASP A 58 -11.53 0.11 -16.44
CA ASP A 58 -11.63 -0.29 -17.85
C ASP A 58 -11.25 -1.75 -18.05
N ARG A 59 -10.19 -2.21 -17.38
CA ARG A 59 -9.78 -3.62 -17.40
C ARG A 59 -10.86 -4.56 -16.82
N ILE A 60 -11.54 -4.15 -15.75
CA ILE A 60 -12.69 -4.88 -15.19
C ILE A 60 -13.81 -5.01 -16.23
N LYS A 61 -14.19 -3.90 -16.89
CA LYS A 61 -15.23 -3.91 -17.95
C LYS A 61 -14.88 -4.86 -19.09
N LYS A 62 -13.65 -4.78 -19.60
CA LYS A 62 -13.16 -5.68 -20.67
C LYS A 62 -13.24 -7.15 -20.28
N LEU A 63 -12.86 -7.48 -19.05
CA LEU A 63 -12.95 -8.84 -18.52
C LEU A 63 -14.41 -9.30 -18.39
N GLN A 64 -15.30 -8.44 -17.90
CA GLN A 64 -16.73 -8.74 -17.80
C GLN A 64 -17.35 -8.99 -19.18
N THR A 65 -17.05 -8.18 -20.19
CA THR A 65 -17.51 -8.42 -21.57
C THR A 65 -16.98 -9.75 -22.11
N ALA A 66 -15.69 -10.06 -21.89
CA ALA A 66 -15.13 -11.34 -22.31
C ALA A 66 -15.82 -12.55 -21.63
N ILE A 67 -16.17 -12.44 -20.34
CA ILE A 67 -16.78 -13.54 -19.59
C ILE A 67 -18.29 -13.65 -19.86
N ASN A 68 -19.01 -12.54 -19.80
CA ASN A 68 -20.48 -12.53 -19.77
C ASN A 68 -21.11 -12.46 -21.17
N GLU A 69 -20.51 -11.70 -22.08
CA GLU A 69 -21.05 -11.52 -23.43
C GLU A 69 -20.49 -12.55 -24.41
N LYS A 70 -19.18 -12.81 -24.34
CA LYS A 70 -18.54 -13.81 -25.21
C LYS A 70 -18.61 -15.21 -24.60
N GLY A 71 -18.18 -15.36 -23.35
CA GLY A 71 -18.33 -16.59 -22.59
C GLY A 71 -17.83 -17.84 -23.32
N ALA A 72 -18.60 -18.92 -23.23
CA ALA A 72 -18.26 -20.22 -23.83
C ALA A 72 -18.33 -20.25 -25.37
N THR A 73 -18.84 -19.21 -26.03
CA THR A 73 -18.85 -19.14 -27.50
C THR A 73 -17.47 -18.84 -28.08
N THR A 74 -16.61 -18.20 -27.28
CA THR A 74 -15.26 -17.78 -27.68
C THR A 74 -14.17 -18.45 -26.86
N TYR A 75 -14.43 -18.71 -25.58
CA TYR A 75 -13.42 -19.19 -24.64
C TYR A 75 -13.74 -20.60 -24.15
N THR A 76 -12.70 -21.40 -23.97
CA THR A 76 -12.79 -22.69 -23.30
C THR A 76 -13.08 -22.51 -21.80
N ARG A 77 -13.49 -23.60 -21.14
CA ARG A 77 -13.73 -23.60 -19.69
C ARG A 77 -12.51 -23.15 -18.89
N ASP A 78 -11.33 -23.60 -19.27
CA ASP A 78 -10.11 -23.30 -18.49
C ASP A 78 -9.64 -21.86 -18.76
N GLU A 79 -9.85 -21.31 -19.96
CA GLU A 79 -9.67 -19.88 -20.22
C GLU A 79 -10.66 -19.02 -19.44
N LEU A 80 -11.93 -19.42 -19.36
CA LEU A 80 -12.94 -18.72 -18.55
C LEU A 80 -12.56 -18.72 -17.06
N LYS A 81 -11.98 -19.80 -16.53
CA LYS A 81 -11.46 -19.81 -15.15
C LYS A 81 -10.35 -18.78 -14.96
N ILE A 82 -9.42 -18.68 -15.92
CA ILE A 82 -8.33 -17.69 -15.88
C ILE A 82 -8.89 -16.27 -15.95
N LEU A 83 -9.85 -16.01 -16.84
CA LEU A 83 -10.50 -14.71 -16.96
C LEU A 83 -11.23 -14.31 -15.67
N ASN A 84 -11.96 -15.24 -15.06
CA ASN A 84 -12.63 -15.01 -13.78
C ASN A 84 -11.61 -14.72 -12.65
N LYS A 85 -10.48 -15.43 -12.61
CA LYS A 85 -9.41 -15.14 -11.65
C LYS A 85 -8.85 -13.73 -11.83
N LYS A 86 -8.56 -13.33 -13.08
CA LYS A 86 -8.09 -11.96 -13.41
C LYS A 86 -9.11 -10.90 -13.03
N LEU A 87 -10.41 -11.19 -13.21
CA LEU A 87 -11.49 -10.29 -12.82
C LEU A 87 -11.53 -10.13 -11.29
N GLN A 88 -11.41 -11.23 -10.54
CA GLN A 88 -11.37 -11.18 -9.08
C GLN A 88 -10.17 -10.37 -8.56
N GLU A 89 -8.98 -10.59 -9.11
CA GLU A 89 -7.78 -9.85 -8.75
C GLU A 89 -7.94 -8.35 -9.01
N ALA A 90 -8.42 -7.96 -10.19
CA ALA A 90 -8.63 -6.55 -10.54
C ALA A 90 -9.67 -5.87 -9.62
N ASN A 91 -10.75 -6.59 -9.27
CA ASN A 91 -11.74 -6.08 -8.32
C ASN A 91 -11.17 -5.90 -6.92
N GLU A 92 -10.36 -6.83 -6.42
CA GLU A 92 -9.74 -6.65 -5.09
C GLU A 92 -8.72 -5.52 -5.10
N THR A 93 -7.93 -5.36 -6.17
CA THR A 93 -7.04 -4.19 -6.31
C THR A 93 -7.83 -2.89 -6.25
N LEU A 94 -8.91 -2.76 -7.03
CA LEU A 94 -9.76 -1.57 -7.00
C LEU A 94 -10.37 -1.33 -5.61
N ARG A 95 -10.80 -2.41 -4.93
CA ARG A 95 -11.37 -2.33 -3.58
C ARG A 95 -10.36 -1.86 -2.55
N VAL A 96 -9.11 -2.28 -2.66
CA VAL A 96 -8.01 -1.83 -1.79
C VAL A 96 -7.71 -0.35 -2.06
N LEU A 97 -7.66 0.07 -3.32
CA LEU A 97 -7.39 1.47 -3.68
C LEU A 97 -8.52 2.41 -3.22
N ASN A 98 -9.78 2.00 -3.32
CA ASN A 98 -10.93 2.81 -2.89
C ASN A 98 -11.10 2.91 -1.36
N ARG A 99 -10.30 2.19 -0.56
CA ARG A 99 -10.39 2.22 0.91
C ARG A 99 -9.57 3.34 1.55
N HIS A 100 -8.69 3.99 0.78
CA HIS A 100 -7.76 5.02 1.20
C HIS A 100 -8.14 6.35 0.56
#